data_AF-A0A6L7N7H2-F1
#
_entry.id   AF-A0A6L7N7H2-F1
#
_cell.length_a   1.000
_cell.length_b   1.000
_cell.length_c   1.000
_cell.angle_alpha   90.00
_cell.angle_beta   90.00
_cell.angle_gamma   90.00
#
_symmetry.space_group_name_H-M   'P 1'
#
loop_
_entity.id
_entity.type
_entity.pdbx_description
1 polymer ?
#
loop_
_entity_poly.entity_id
_entity_poly.type
_entity_poly.pdbx_seq_one_letter_code
_entity_poly.pdbx_strand_id
1 'polypeptide(L)' 'MQAAILHLAHSAPADRLLYVWDIGDLVNRRTVLGPAARKGGLMFAAPGAGLGVEPDAEVLGPAVKSWGAAPA' A
#
# COMPACT_ATOMS: atom_id res chain seq x y z
N MET A 1 1.03 3.44 0.20
CA MET A 1 2.23 2.75 0.72
C MET A 1 1.88 1.55 1.60
N GLN A 2 0.73 1.53 2.29
CA GLN A 2 0.42 0.51 3.31
C GLN A 2 -0.51 -0.63 2.89
N ALA A 3 -0.73 -0.84 1.58
CA ALA A 3 -1.73 -1.79 1.11
C ALA A 3 -1.61 -3.19 1.76
N ALA A 4 -0.38 -3.73 1.84
CA ALA A 4 -0.13 -5.04 2.45
C ALA A 4 -0.50 -5.09 3.94
N ILE A 5 -0.22 -4.03 4.71
CA ILE A 5 -0.56 -3.93 6.13
C ILE A 5 -2.08 -3.97 6.31
N LEU A 6 -2.83 -3.27 5.46
CA LEU A 6 -4.28 -3.23 5.55
C LEU A 6 -4.93 -4.58 5.17
N HIS A 7 -4.39 -5.28 4.15
CA HIS A 7 -4.84 -6.63 3.83
C HIS A 7 -4.55 -7.61 4.97
N LEU A 8 -3.36 -7.53 5.59
CA LEU A 8 -3.03 -8.34 6.75
C LEU A 8 -3.97 -8.06 7.93
N ALA A 9 -4.22 -6.79 8.24
CA ALA A 9 -5.12 -6.38 9.30
C ALA A 9 -6.55 -6.90 9.08
N HIS A 10 -7.06 -6.81 7.85
CA HIS A 10 -8.38 -7.34 7.50
C HIS A 10 -8.46 -8.88 7.50
N SER A 11 -7.33 -9.58 7.42
CA SER A 11 -7.28 -11.03 7.59
C SER A 11 -7.24 -11.49 9.06
N ALA A 12 -7.06 -10.56 10.00
CA ALA A 12 -7.03 -10.85 11.42
C ALA A 12 -8.43 -10.73 12.04
N PRO A 13 -8.83 -11.67 12.92
CA PRO A 13 -9.98 -11.49 13.80
C PRO A 13 -9.85 -10.22 14.64
N ALA A 14 -10.97 -9.49 14.81
CA ALA A 14 -10.98 -8.21 15.51
C ALA A 14 -10.50 -8.29 16.96
N ASP A 15 -10.72 -9.41 17.65
CA ASP A 15 -10.27 -9.66 19.02
C ASP A 15 -8.76 -9.91 19.14
N ARG A 16 -8.06 -10.05 18.00
CA ARG A 16 -6.61 -10.29 17.92
C ARG A 16 -5.85 -9.16 17.24
N LEU A 17 -6.56 -8.15 16.72
CA LEU A 17 -5.96 -6.98 16.09
C LEU A 17 -5.74 -5.88 17.14
N LEU A 18 -4.49 -5.72 17.60
CA LEU A 18 -4.16 -4.73 18.63
C LEU A 18 -4.23 -3.29 18.12
N TYR A 19 -3.52 -2.99 17.03
CA TYR A 19 -3.54 -1.69 16.37
C TYR A 19 -3.04 -1.80 14.92
N VAL A 20 -3.40 -0.81 14.10
CA VAL A 20 -2.83 -0.57 12.78
C VAL A 20 -2.52 0.92 12.71
N TRP A 21 -1.36 1.28 12.16
CA TRP A 21 -0.94 2.67 12.09
C TRP A 21 -0.67 3.10 10.66
N ASP A 22 -1.15 4.30 10.28
CA ASP A 22 -0.81 4.95 9.01
C ASP A 22 0.45 5.81 9.08
N ILE A 23 1.47 5.44 8.30
CA ILE A 23 2.70 6.22 8.11
C ILE A 23 2.63 7.06 6.82
N GLY A 24 1.65 6.81 5.95
CA GLY A 24 1.48 7.53 4.69
C GLY A 24 1.13 9.01 4.89
N ASP A 25 0.43 9.34 5.98
CA ASP A 25 0.11 10.72 6.36
C ASP A 25 1.29 11.45 7.03
N LEU A 26 2.39 10.73 7.38
CA LEU A 26 3.59 11.32 7.96
C LEU A 26 4.60 11.80 6.90
N VAL A 27 4.34 11.50 5.63
CA VAL A 27 5.23 11.81 4.51
C VAL A 27 4.50 12.65 3.47
N ASN A 28 5.24 13.54 2.80
CA ASN A 28 4.70 14.38 1.74
C ASN A 28 4.89 13.80 0.32
N ARG A 29 5.45 12.59 0.21
CA ARG A 29 5.64 11.87 -1.06
C ARG A 29 4.99 10.50 -0.99
N ARG A 30 4.27 10.14 -2.06
CA ARG A 30 3.61 8.84 -2.19
C ARG A 30 4.31 8.02 -3.26
N THR A 31 4.64 6.78 -2.95
CA THR A 31 5.29 5.84 -3.89
C THR A 31 4.31 4.99 -4.68
N VAL A 32 3.02 5.12 -4.41
CA VAL A 32 1.95 4.34 -5.06
C VAL A 32 0.74 5.23 -5.32
N LEU A 33 0.08 4.95 -6.42
CA LEU A 33 -1.23 5.42 -6.81
C LEU A 33 -2.31 4.46 -6.28
N GLY A 34 -3.51 4.98 -6.03
CA GLY A 34 -4.66 4.18 -5.62
C GLY A 34 -5.10 4.38 -4.16
N PRO A 35 -6.28 3.84 -3.81
CA PRO A 35 -6.97 4.21 -2.58
C PRO A 35 -6.59 3.30 -1.41
N ALA A 36 -5.68 3.74 -0.55
CA ALA A 36 -5.82 3.39 0.86
C ALA A 36 -6.87 4.33 1.45
N ALA A 37 -8.05 3.81 1.76
CA ALA A 37 -9.16 4.64 2.22
C ALA A 37 -9.10 4.79 3.74
N ARG A 38 -8.85 6.02 4.21
CA ARG A 38 -9.11 6.40 5.59
C ARG A 38 -10.50 6.99 5.69
N LYS A 39 -11.36 6.43 6.54
CA LYS A 39 -12.73 6.93 6.75
C LYS A 39 -13.10 6.82 8.22
N GLY A 40 -13.44 7.94 8.85
CA GLY A 40 -13.89 7.97 10.24
C GLY A 40 -12.88 7.44 11.26
N GLY A 41 -11.57 7.68 11.04
CA GLY A 41 -10.51 7.18 11.91
C GLY A 41 -10.12 5.71 11.67
N LEU A 42 -10.81 5.00 10.78
CA LEU A 42 -10.50 3.64 10.36
C LEU A 42 -9.77 3.62 9.01
N MET A 43 -9.01 2.55 8.78
CA MET A 43 -8.31 2.31 7.52
C MET A 43 -8.89 1.08 6.82
N PHE A 44 -9.01 1.16 5.51
CA PHE A 44 -9.59 0.10 4.69
C PHE A 44 -8.64 -0.28 3.56
N ALA A 45 -8.37 -1.59 3.44
CA ALA A 45 -7.67 -2.14 2.28
C ALA A 45 -8.44 -1.83 0.98
N ALA A 46 -7.68 -1.65 -0.11
CA ALA A 46 -8.27 -1.37 -1.41
C ALA A 46 -9.13 -2.55 -1.90
N PRO A 47 -10.31 -2.31 -2.50
CA PRO A 47 -11.08 -3.35 -3.16
C PRO A 47 -10.44 -3.65 -4.53
N GLY A 48 -9.86 -4.84 -4.70
CA GLY A 48 -9.22 -5.23 -5.95
C GLY A 48 -8.36 -6.49 -5.82
N ALA A 49 -7.90 -7.02 -6.94
CA ALA A 49 -6.97 -8.14 -6.95
C ALA A 49 -5.57 -7.70 -6.45
N GLY A 50 -4.85 -8.61 -5.80
CA GLY A 50 -3.54 -8.31 -5.23
C GLY A 50 -3.62 -7.26 -4.12
N LEU A 51 -2.73 -6.26 -4.19
CA LEU A 51 -2.68 -5.16 -3.22
C LEU A 51 -3.55 -3.95 -3.59
N GLY A 52 -4.18 -3.94 -4.77
CA GLY A 52 -5.07 -2.86 -5.20
C GLY A 52 -4.41 -1.46 -5.27
N VAL A 53 -3.10 -1.40 -5.52
CA VAL A 53 -2.32 -0.16 -5.70
C VAL A 53 -1.38 -0.30 -6.89
N GLU A 54 -1.08 0.81 -7.54
CA GLU A 54 -0.14 0.88 -8.65
C GLU A 54 1.12 1.65 -8.23
N PRO A 55 2.34 1.25 -8.65
CA PRO A 55 3.54 2.04 -8.38
C PRO A 55 3.48 3.43 -9.03
N ASP A 56 3.89 4.47 -8.30
CA ASP A 56 4.06 5.81 -8.87
C ASP A 56 5.45 5.93 -9.51
N ALA A 57 5.51 5.74 -10.84
CA ALA A 57 6.77 5.75 -11.58
C ALA A 57 7.49 7.12 -11.58
N GLU A 58 6.75 8.22 -11.46
CA GLU A 58 7.34 9.56 -11.39
C GLU A 58 8.08 9.76 -10.06
N VAL A 59 7.46 9.32 -8.95
CA VAL A 59 8.08 9.41 -7.62
C VAL A 59 9.20 8.39 -7.43
N LEU A 60 9.03 7.17 -7.94
CA LEU A 60 10.01 6.09 -7.82
C LEU A 60 11.25 6.32 -8.69
N GLY A 61 11.06 6.94 -9.86
CA GLY A 61 12.13 7.15 -10.83
C GLY A 61 12.65 5.86 -11.48
N PRO A 62 13.78 5.92 -12.19
CA PRO A 62 14.38 4.77 -12.85
C PRO A 62 14.78 3.68 -11.85
N ALA A 63 14.59 2.41 -12.23
CA ALA A 63 15.05 1.29 -11.44
C ALA A 63 16.57 1.38 -11.20
N VAL A 64 16.99 1.41 -9.94
CA VAL A 64 18.42 1.44 -9.58
C VAL A 64 19.15 0.14 -9.91
N LYS A 65 18.39 -0.96 -10.04
CA LYS A 65 18.88 -2.28 -10.42
C LYS A 65 17.73 -3.14 -10.93
N SER A 66 17.98 -3.93 -11.98
CA SER A 66 17.04 -4.89 -12.53
C SER A 66 17.70 -6.27 -12.64
N TRP A 67 16.89 -7.31 -12.50
CA TRP A 67 17.30 -8.69 -12.70
C TRP A 67 16.22 -9.40 -13.54
N GLY A 68 16.61 -9.95 -14.68
CA GLY A 68 15.70 -10.56 -15.65
C GLY A 68 16.12 -10.25 -17.10
N ALA A 69 15.60 -11.00 -18.07
CA ALA A 69 15.70 -10.61 -19.48
C ALA A 69 14.85 -9.35 -19.71
N ALA A 70 15.37 -8.39 -20.46
CA ALA A 70 14.61 -7.21 -20.86
C ALA A 70 13.28 -7.65 -21.53
N PRO A 71 12.17 -6.91 -21.35
CA PRO A 71 10.98 -7.14 -22.13
C PRO A 71 11.33 -7.06 -23.63
N ALA A 72 10.83 -8.01 -24.41
CA ALA A 72 10.95 -8.04 -25.86
C ALA A 72 10.31 -6.80 -26.51
#